data_AF-A0A956LI42-F1
#
_entry.id   AF-A0A956LI42-F1
#
_cell.length_a   1.000
_cell.length_b   1.000
_cell.length_c   1.000
_cell.angle_alpha   90.00
_cell.angle_beta   90.00
_cell.angle_gamma   90.00
#
_symmetry.space_group_name_H-M   'P 1'
#
loop_
_entity.id
_entity.type
_entity.pdbx_description
1 polymer ?
#
loop_
_entity_poly.entity_id
_entity_poly.type
_entity_poly.pdbx_seq_one_letter_code
_entity_poly.pdbx_strand_id
1 'polypeptide(L)'
;MSASRLPSQAAGARVSAAGWTLSVLLLGLVAGACARPLASSGACAPGDTRACYRGAPETRDHGECAPGRETCGPDRRWGACAGEVLPTVERCNLRDDDCDGVIDDGFERAGAPCVRRRGRCRTEGAWRCPEDGGGAVCDAALPVPVPEVCNGRDDDCDGVIDNPPLVGLGAPCQTGLAGRAAHGVTVCAWGQAMCQPDGAARARPCAAAGVECELE
;
A
#
# COMPACT_ATOMS: atom_id res chain seq x y z
N MET A 1 29.54 -16.86 41.07
CA MET A 1 30.71 -17.34 40.28
C MET A 1 31.11 -16.17 39.40
N SER A 2 31.99 -15.28 39.88
CA SER A 2 33.44 -15.29 39.59
C SER A 2 33.71 -15.44 38.09
N ALA A 3 34.48 -14.63 37.39
CA ALA A 3 35.29 -13.43 37.62
C ALA A 3 35.69 -12.97 36.19
N SER A 4 35.94 -11.70 35.84
CA SER A 4 37.28 -11.06 35.84
C SER A 4 37.17 -9.87 34.84
N ARG A 5 37.45 -8.60 35.20
CA ARG A 5 38.74 -7.86 35.03
C ARG A 5 39.36 -8.00 33.62
N LEU A 6 39.84 -6.99 32.88
CA LEU A 6 40.09 -5.54 33.04
C LEU A 6 40.55 -4.99 31.64
N PRO A 7 41.06 -3.74 31.45
CA PRO A 7 40.68 -2.81 30.35
C PRO A 7 41.78 -2.58 29.29
N SER A 8 41.54 -1.68 28.31
CA SER A 8 42.61 -1.03 27.55
C SER A 8 42.29 0.44 27.25
N GLN A 9 43.35 1.25 27.31
CA GLN A 9 43.41 2.70 27.42
C GLN A 9 43.62 3.42 26.08
N ALA A 10 43.72 4.76 26.19
CA ALA A 10 44.41 5.76 25.36
C ALA A 10 43.44 6.64 24.53
N ALA A 11 43.56 7.96 24.42
CA ALA A 11 44.47 9.00 24.90
C ALA A 11 43.66 10.32 24.81
N GLY A 12 43.83 11.40 25.58
CA GLY A 12 45.07 12.04 25.98
C GLY A 12 45.47 13.13 24.98
N ALA A 13 44.80 14.29 24.99
CA ALA A 13 45.33 15.52 24.38
C ALA A 13 44.89 16.74 25.19
N ARG A 14 45.78 17.20 26.09
CA ARG A 14 45.72 18.52 26.75
C ARG A 14 46.51 19.49 25.87
N VAL A 15 45.95 20.64 25.55
CA VAL A 15 46.72 21.76 24.99
C VAL A 15 46.70 22.91 25.99
N SER A 16 47.90 23.34 26.33
CA SER A 16 48.28 24.25 27.38
C SER A 16 47.81 25.69 27.16
N ALA A 17 47.49 26.34 28.26
CA ALA A 17 47.40 27.79 28.38
C ALA A 17 48.81 28.42 28.33
N ALA A 18 48.97 29.48 27.54
CA ALA A 18 50.09 30.40 27.64
C ALA A 18 49.54 31.82 27.46
N GLY A 19 49.58 32.61 28.53
CA GLY A 19 49.27 34.03 28.51
C GLY A 19 50.48 34.85 28.10
N TRP A 20 50.24 35.98 27.44
CA TRP A 20 51.19 37.09 27.29
C TRP A 20 50.42 38.40 27.43
N THR A 21 50.94 39.27 28.28
CA THR A 21 50.45 40.60 28.57
C THR A 21 51.13 41.65 27.68
N LEU A 22 50.57 42.86 27.75
CA LEU A 22 51.15 44.19 27.52
C LEU A 22 50.75 45.00 26.27
N SER A 23 50.32 46.22 26.61
CA SER A 23 50.63 47.49 25.96
C SER A 23 49.57 48.13 25.06
N VAL A 24 48.92 49.11 25.68
CA VAL A 24 48.16 50.23 25.12
C VAL A 24 49.04 51.09 24.23
N LEU A 25 48.57 51.44 23.03
CA LEU A 25 48.94 52.70 22.36
C LEU A 25 47.80 53.14 21.44
N LEU A 26 47.12 54.19 21.89
CA LEU A 26 46.23 55.01 21.08
C LEU A 26 47.01 55.63 19.93
N LEU A 27 46.56 55.42 18.70
CA LEU A 27 46.73 56.35 17.59
C LEU A 27 45.43 56.36 16.79
N GLY A 28 44.77 57.51 16.80
CA GLY A 28 43.49 57.73 16.18
C GLY A 28 43.54 57.61 14.67
N LEU A 29 42.47 57.05 14.12
CA LEU A 29 42.00 57.31 12.77
C LEU A 29 40.50 57.52 12.86
N VAL A 30 40.09 58.76 12.63
CA VAL A 30 38.73 59.19 12.37
C VAL A 30 38.26 58.56 11.05
N ALA A 31 37.96 57.27 11.07
CA ALA A 31 37.13 56.69 10.03
C ALA A 31 35.70 57.17 10.30
N GLY A 32 35.25 58.14 9.51
CA GLY A 32 33.86 58.54 9.45
C GLY A 32 33.02 57.29 9.26
N ALA A 33 32.38 56.86 10.34
CA ALA A 33 31.29 55.91 10.27
C ALA A 33 30.18 56.64 9.49
N CYS A 34 30.17 56.48 8.17
CA CYS A 34 28.93 56.58 7.43
C CYS A 34 28.00 55.59 8.12
N ALA A 35 27.08 56.10 8.92
CA ALA A 35 25.94 55.35 9.40
C ALA A 35 25.30 54.77 8.16
N ARG A 36 25.61 53.50 7.84
CA ARG A 36 24.83 52.74 6.87
C ARG A 36 23.45 52.75 7.52
N PRO A 37 22.44 53.41 6.90
CA PRO A 37 21.11 53.31 7.44
C PRO A 37 20.84 51.82 7.57
N LEU A 38 20.42 51.40 8.76
CA LEU A 38 19.91 50.06 9.00
C LEU A 38 18.86 49.84 7.93
N ALA A 39 19.26 49.20 6.83
CA ALA A 39 18.35 48.78 5.79
C ALA A 39 17.41 47.85 6.53
N SER A 40 16.21 48.36 6.79
CA SER A 40 15.10 47.59 7.31
C SER A 40 15.10 46.30 6.50
N SER A 41 15.31 45.18 7.18
CA SER A 41 15.50 43.84 6.62
C SER A 41 14.26 43.31 5.86
N GLY A 42 13.33 44.20 5.48
CA GLY A 42 12.18 43.92 4.63
C GLY A 42 11.93 44.94 3.50
N ALA A 43 12.76 45.99 3.35
CA ALA A 43 12.60 46.96 2.26
C ALA A 43 13.53 46.65 1.08
N CYS A 44 13.00 46.77 -0.15
CA CYS A 44 13.70 46.50 -1.41
C CYS A 44 13.61 47.70 -2.38
N ALA A 45 14.48 47.76 -3.40
CA ALA A 45 14.34 48.77 -4.45
C ALA A 45 13.31 48.31 -5.48
N PRO A 46 12.38 49.18 -5.94
CA PRO A 46 11.39 48.81 -6.95
C PRO A 46 12.04 48.19 -8.20
N GLY A 47 11.57 47.01 -8.59
CA GLY A 47 12.13 46.23 -9.70
C GLY A 47 13.23 45.23 -9.31
N ASP A 48 13.74 45.26 -8.07
CA ASP A 48 14.63 44.20 -7.56
C ASP A 48 13.92 42.85 -7.64
N THR A 49 14.70 41.79 -7.86
CA THR A 49 14.18 40.42 -7.91
C THR A 49 15.04 39.48 -7.09
N ARG A 50 14.42 38.54 -6.38
CA ARG A 50 15.11 37.51 -5.60
C ARG A 50 14.40 36.16 -5.66
N ALA A 51 15.14 35.09 -5.38
CA ALA A 51 14.57 33.77 -5.18
C ALA A 51 13.70 33.76 -3.90
N CYS A 52 12.62 33.00 -3.94
CA CYS A 52 11.71 32.81 -2.82
C CYS A 52 11.15 31.39 -2.86
N TYR A 53 10.76 30.90 -1.69
CA TYR A 53 10.07 29.63 -1.54
C TYR A 53 9.35 29.67 -0.20
N ARG A 54 8.02 29.55 -0.22
CA ARG A 54 7.17 29.70 0.97
C ARG A 54 6.85 28.37 1.65
N GLY A 55 7.22 27.25 1.04
CA GLY A 55 7.12 25.91 1.63
C GLY A 55 8.16 25.68 2.73
N ALA A 56 8.07 24.52 3.36
CA ALA A 56 9.03 24.09 4.37
C ALA A 56 10.43 23.95 3.74
N PRO A 57 11.52 24.50 4.32
CA PRO A 57 12.83 24.54 3.66
C PRO A 57 13.38 23.19 3.20
N GLU A 58 12.99 22.11 3.88
CA GLU A 58 13.35 20.72 3.59
C GLU A 58 12.72 20.18 2.30
N THR A 59 11.56 20.69 1.89
CA THR A 59 10.90 20.24 0.65
C THR A 59 11.36 20.99 -0.59
N ARG A 60 12.23 21.99 -0.42
CA ARG A 60 12.76 22.78 -1.53
C ARG A 60 13.63 21.89 -2.43
N ASP A 61 13.39 21.99 -3.73
CA ASP A 61 14.15 21.26 -4.77
C ASP A 61 14.04 19.72 -4.66
N HIS A 62 12.97 19.22 -4.03
CA HIS A 62 12.60 17.80 -3.99
C HIS A 62 11.37 17.57 -4.87
N GLY A 63 11.32 16.43 -5.56
CA GLY A 63 10.21 16.09 -6.44
C GLY A 63 9.92 17.17 -7.48
N GLU A 64 8.68 17.65 -7.49
CA GLU A 64 8.23 18.76 -8.33
C GLU A 64 8.31 20.14 -7.66
N CYS A 65 8.62 20.20 -6.36
CA CYS A 65 8.72 21.45 -5.63
C CYS A 65 9.90 22.28 -6.09
N ALA A 66 9.62 23.54 -6.43
CA ALA A 66 10.58 24.44 -7.01
C ALA A 66 10.47 25.84 -6.39
N PRO A 67 11.59 26.54 -6.16
CA PRO A 67 11.58 27.94 -5.75
C PRO A 67 11.09 28.84 -6.89
N GLY A 68 10.37 29.89 -6.51
CA GLY A 68 9.95 30.96 -7.41
C GLY A 68 10.86 32.18 -7.35
N ARG A 69 10.40 33.26 -7.99
CA ARG A 69 11.01 34.59 -7.88
C ARG A 69 9.97 35.62 -7.50
N GLU A 70 10.32 36.49 -6.57
CA GLU A 70 9.51 37.65 -6.21
C GLU A 70 10.15 38.94 -6.71
N THR A 71 9.30 39.89 -7.08
CA THR A 71 9.70 41.21 -7.58
C THR A 71 9.28 42.26 -6.57
N CYS A 72 10.16 43.22 -6.32
CA CYS A 72 9.87 44.34 -5.42
C CYS A 72 8.94 45.35 -6.09
N GLY A 73 7.82 45.66 -5.42
CA GLY A 73 6.85 46.64 -5.87
C GLY A 73 7.29 48.10 -5.67
N PRO A 74 6.56 49.06 -6.24
CA PRO A 74 6.81 50.50 -6.05
C PRO A 74 6.65 50.95 -4.60
N ASP A 75 5.89 50.20 -3.80
CA ASP A 75 5.71 50.36 -2.35
C ASP A 75 6.89 49.83 -1.52
N ARG A 76 7.97 49.39 -2.18
CA ARG A 76 9.19 48.81 -1.58
C ARG A 76 8.94 47.52 -0.79
N ARG A 77 7.93 46.75 -1.19
CA ARG A 77 7.60 45.45 -0.61
C ARG A 77 7.77 44.34 -1.64
N TRP A 78 8.15 43.16 -1.15
CA TRP A 78 8.20 41.97 -1.98
C TRP A 78 6.79 41.48 -2.31
N GLY A 79 6.56 41.18 -3.59
CA GLY A 79 5.28 40.68 -4.09
C GLY A 79 5.03 39.20 -3.83
N ALA A 80 4.18 38.59 -4.65
CA ALA A 80 4.00 37.14 -4.66
C ALA A 80 5.30 36.43 -5.13
N CYS A 81 5.53 35.23 -4.63
CA CYS A 81 6.60 34.38 -5.13
C CYS A 81 6.11 33.71 -6.42
N ALA A 82 6.41 34.32 -7.56
CA ALA A 82 5.93 33.84 -8.85
C ALA A 82 6.71 32.59 -9.28
N GLY A 83 5.98 31.54 -9.67
CA GLY A 83 6.55 30.30 -10.16
C GLY A 83 7.05 29.33 -9.09
N GLU A 84 6.76 29.56 -7.81
CA GLU A 84 6.98 28.52 -6.80
C GLU A 84 6.00 27.35 -7.00
N VAL A 85 6.50 26.13 -6.79
CA VAL A 85 5.69 24.91 -6.68
C VAL A 85 5.84 24.43 -5.25
N LEU A 86 4.74 24.38 -4.51
CA LEU A 86 4.70 24.02 -3.10
C LEU A 86 4.24 22.57 -2.92
N PRO A 87 4.63 21.92 -1.80
CA PRO A 87 4.15 20.59 -1.47
C PRO A 87 2.64 20.51 -1.45
N THR A 88 2.12 19.42 -1.98
CA THR A 88 0.71 19.06 -1.88
C THR A 88 0.58 17.70 -1.20
N VAL A 89 -0.63 17.13 -1.19
CA VAL A 89 -0.83 15.78 -0.64
C VAL A 89 -0.41 14.77 -1.70
N GLU A 90 0.30 13.73 -1.26
CA GLU A 90 0.68 12.59 -2.11
C GLU A 90 -0.51 12.00 -2.85
N ARG A 91 -0.30 11.79 -4.16
CA ARG A 91 -1.22 11.07 -5.04
C ARG A 91 -0.42 9.99 -5.72
N CYS A 92 -1.03 8.82 -5.91
CA CYS A 92 -0.39 7.76 -6.69
C CYS A 92 -0.34 8.22 -8.16
N ASN A 93 0.75 8.86 -8.56
CA ASN A 93 0.92 9.44 -9.89
C ASN A 93 2.35 9.30 -10.41
N LEU A 94 3.20 8.53 -9.71
CA LEU A 94 4.62 8.32 -9.99
C LEU A 94 5.46 9.60 -9.84
N ARG A 95 5.03 10.51 -8.96
CA ARG A 95 5.71 11.75 -8.59
C ARG A 95 5.80 11.85 -7.07
N ASP A 96 6.54 12.83 -6.63
CA ASP A 96 6.76 13.20 -5.23
C ASP A 96 6.06 14.56 -5.09
N ASP A 97 4.77 14.51 -4.74
CA ASP A 97 3.84 15.64 -4.70
C ASP A 97 3.98 16.42 -3.38
N ASP A 98 4.36 15.76 -2.30
CA ASP A 98 4.63 16.36 -0.98
C ASP A 98 6.11 16.74 -0.79
N CYS A 99 6.95 16.35 -1.74
CA CYS A 99 8.34 16.76 -1.87
C CYS A 99 9.18 16.34 -0.67
N ASP A 100 8.91 15.17 -0.11
CA ASP A 100 9.67 14.56 0.98
C ASP A 100 10.86 13.70 0.49
N GLY A 101 10.96 13.52 -0.84
CA GLY A 101 12.00 12.74 -1.51
C GLY A 101 11.63 11.28 -1.78
N VAL A 102 10.42 10.86 -1.47
CA VAL A 102 9.88 9.52 -1.71
C VAL A 102 8.71 9.60 -2.69
N ILE A 103 8.84 8.93 -3.83
CA ILE A 103 7.77 8.89 -4.84
C ILE A 103 6.61 8.03 -4.32
N ASP A 104 5.39 8.58 -4.39
CA ASP A 104 4.14 7.94 -3.99
C ASP A 104 4.20 7.34 -2.56
N ASP A 105 4.70 8.07 -1.55
CA ASP A 105 4.77 7.56 -0.16
C ASP A 105 3.36 7.27 0.40
N GLY A 106 3.19 6.13 1.06
CA GLY A 106 1.88 5.57 1.39
C GLY A 106 1.18 4.80 0.25
N PHE A 107 1.79 4.71 -0.93
CA PHE A 107 1.37 3.84 -2.05
C PHE A 107 2.48 2.89 -2.50
N GLU A 108 3.35 2.48 -1.58
CA GLU A 108 4.63 1.78 -1.79
C GLU A 108 4.51 0.42 -2.50
N ARG A 109 3.27 -0.06 -2.67
CA ARG A 109 2.97 -1.27 -3.43
C ARG A 109 2.85 -1.02 -4.92
N ALA A 110 2.83 0.21 -5.43
CA ALA A 110 2.77 0.49 -6.86
C ALA A 110 3.84 -0.33 -7.63
N GLY A 111 3.41 -1.06 -8.65
CA GLY A 111 4.25 -1.99 -9.42
C GLY A 111 4.50 -3.37 -8.78
N ALA A 112 4.25 -3.54 -7.47
CA ALA A 112 4.39 -4.83 -6.81
C ALA A 112 3.31 -5.83 -7.26
N PRO A 113 3.59 -7.14 -7.24
CA PRO A 113 2.60 -8.15 -7.60
C PRO A 113 1.40 -8.12 -6.64
N CYS A 114 0.22 -8.33 -7.21
CA CYS A 114 -1.03 -8.44 -6.48
C CYS A 114 -1.79 -9.69 -6.91
N VAL A 115 -2.61 -10.22 -6.01
CA VAL A 115 -3.46 -11.38 -6.26
C VAL A 115 -4.88 -11.02 -5.86
N ARG A 116 -5.84 -11.29 -6.74
CA ARG A 116 -7.27 -11.19 -6.43
C ARG A 116 -7.86 -12.58 -6.27
N ARG A 117 -8.88 -12.66 -5.40
CA ARG A 117 -9.61 -13.89 -5.06
C ARG A 117 -8.67 -15.00 -4.56
N ARG A 118 -9.21 -16.21 -4.41
CA ARG A 118 -8.51 -17.42 -3.93
C ARG A 118 -8.94 -18.62 -4.77
N GLY A 119 -8.25 -19.75 -4.59
CA GLY A 119 -8.63 -21.01 -5.24
C GLY A 119 -8.52 -20.95 -6.77
N ARG A 120 -9.48 -21.57 -7.48
CA ARG A 120 -9.52 -21.60 -8.95
C ARG A 120 -9.70 -20.21 -9.56
N CYS A 121 -10.39 -19.33 -8.84
CA CYS A 121 -10.64 -17.94 -9.23
C CYS A 121 -9.45 -16.99 -8.99
N ARG A 122 -8.32 -17.53 -8.51
CA ARG A 122 -7.10 -16.76 -8.26
C ARG A 122 -6.58 -16.16 -9.56
N THR A 123 -6.40 -14.85 -9.55
CA THR A 123 -5.84 -14.08 -10.66
C THR A 123 -4.69 -13.21 -10.14
N GLU A 124 -3.64 -13.08 -10.94
CA GLU A 124 -2.44 -12.31 -10.62
C GLU A 124 -2.38 -11.04 -11.46
N GLY A 125 -1.77 -9.99 -10.92
CA GLY A 125 -1.55 -8.70 -11.57
C GLY A 125 -0.51 -7.89 -10.82
N ALA A 126 -0.50 -6.59 -11.04
CA ALA A 126 0.32 -5.62 -10.33
C ALA A 126 -0.56 -4.49 -9.75
N TRP A 127 -0.11 -3.92 -8.64
CA TRP A 127 -0.68 -2.65 -8.17
C TRP A 127 -0.32 -1.54 -9.15
N ARG A 128 -1.31 -0.70 -9.50
CA ARG A 128 -1.17 0.42 -10.41
C ARG A 128 -1.69 1.68 -9.74
N CYS A 129 -1.03 2.78 -10.03
CA CYS A 129 -1.58 4.09 -9.81
C CYS A 129 -2.66 4.38 -10.85
N PRO A 130 -3.92 4.61 -10.45
CA PRO A 130 -4.96 5.03 -11.38
C PRO A 130 -4.69 6.47 -11.86
N GLU A 131 -5.16 6.83 -13.06
CA GLU A 131 -4.90 8.15 -13.66
C GLU A 131 -5.50 9.32 -12.86
N ASP A 132 -6.48 9.04 -12.01
CA ASP A 132 -7.11 10.03 -11.11
C ASP A 132 -6.26 10.32 -9.87
N GLY A 133 -5.08 9.72 -9.72
CA GLY A 133 -4.19 9.92 -8.58
C GLY A 133 -4.79 9.42 -7.26
N GLY A 134 -5.75 8.49 -7.32
CA GLY A 134 -6.30 7.80 -6.16
C GLY A 134 -5.32 6.79 -5.57
N GLY A 135 -5.81 5.93 -4.67
CA GLY A 135 -4.98 4.87 -4.10
C GLY A 135 -4.56 3.81 -5.14
N ALA A 136 -3.42 3.16 -4.90
CA ALA A 136 -2.98 2.04 -5.74
C ALA A 136 -4.07 0.96 -5.85
N VAL A 137 -4.40 0.53 -7.08
CA VAL A 137 -5.40 -0.48 -7.40
C VAL A 137 -4.75 -1.68 -8.06
N CYS A 138 -5.15 -2.90 -7.70
CA CYS A 138 -4.68 -4.14 -8.32
C CYS A 138 -5.31 -4.32 -9.71
N ASP A 139 -4.48 -4.38 -10.76
CA ASP A 139 -4.92 -4.52 -12.16
C ASP A 139 -5.25 -5.97 -12.59
N ALA A 140 -5.15 -6.93 -11.67
CA ALA A 140 -5.43 -8.33 -11.94
C ALA A 140 -6.85 -8.49 -12.53
N ALA A 141 -6.91 -9.09 -13.73
CA ALA A 141 -8.15 -9.35 -14.43
C ALA A 141 -9.09 -10.19 -13.58
N LEU A 142 -10.40 -9.90 -13.61
CA LEU A 142 -11.37 -10.77 -12.98
C LEU A 142 -11.53 -12.06 -13.80
N PRO A 143 -11.56 -13.25 -13.16
CA PRO A 143 -11.90 -14.47 -13.87
C PRO A 143 -13.34 -14.35 -14.40
N VAL A 144 -13.63 -15.00 -15.53
CA VAL A 144 -15.00 -15.09 -16.08
C VAL A 144 -15.75 -16.15 -15.28
N PRO A 145 -16.82 -15.79 -14.54
CA PRO A 145 -17.67 -16.76 -13.85
C PRO A 145 -18.29 -17.74 -14.85
N VAL A 146 -18.25 -19.02 -14.54
CA VAL A 146 -19.01 -20.03 -15.27
C VAL A 146 -19.93 -20.76 -14.29
N PRO A 147 -21.10 -21.26 -14.71
CA PRO A 147 -22.00 -21.97 -13.79
C PRO A 147 -21.31 -23.11 -13.06
N GLU A 148 -21.68 -23.27 -11.79
CA GLU A 148 -21.16 -24.32 -10.92
C GLU A 148 -21.40 -25.72 -11.51
N VAL A 149 -20.35 -26.54 -11.49
CA VAL A 149 -20.43 -28.00 -11.66
C VAL A 149 -19.99 -28.63 -10.35
N CYS A 150 -20.54 -29.79 -10.00
CA CYS A 150 -20.12 -30.50 -8.80
C CYS A 150 -18.72 -31.12 -8.98
N ASN A 151 -17.67 -30.33 -8.75
CA ASN A 151 -16.27 -30.71 -8.94
C ASN A 151 -15.37 -30.32 -7.76
N GLY A 152 -15.94 -29.78 -6.68
CA GLY A 152 -15.19 -29.36 -5.49
C GLY A 152 -14.46 -28.02 -5.68
N ARG A 153 -14.87 -27.21 -6.65
CA ARG A 153 -14.26 -25.91 -6.97
C ARG A 153 -15.36 -24.86 -7.09
N ASP A 154 -14.98 -23.65 -6.72
CA ASP A 154 -15.74 -22.42 -6.96
C ASP A 154 -15.45 -22.00 -8.42
N ASP A 155 -16.39 -22.30 -9.31
CA ASP A 155 -16.31 -22.09 -10.76
C ASP A 155 -16.97 -20.76 -11.19
N ASP A 156 -17.94 -20.28 -10.44
CA ASP A 156 -18.61 -18.98 -10.64
C ASP A 156 -17.96 -17.83 -9.84
N CYS A 157 -16.99 -18.16 -8.98
CA CYS A 157 -16.24 -17.20 -8.18
C CYS A 157 -17.10 -16.40 -7.19
N ASP A 158 -18.18 -16.97 -6.66
CA ASP A 158 -19.01 -16.34 -5.64
C ASP A 158 -18.49 -16.57 -4.20
N GLY A 159 -17.50 -17.46 -4.04
CA GLY A 159 -16.85 -17.77 -2.78
C GLY A 159 -17.44 -18.97 -2.04
N VAL A 160 -18.46 -19.62 -2.60
CA VAL A 160 -19.01 -20.88 -2.15
C VAL A 160 -18.60 -21.98 -3.13
N ILE A 161 -18.32 -23.17 -2.63
CA ILE A 161 -17.96 -24.32 -3.48
C ILE A 161 -19.25 -25.10 -3.79
N ASP A 162 -19.47 -25.41 -5.07
CA ASP A 162 -20.56 -26.26 -5.56
C ASP A 162 -21.95 -25.79 -5.07
N ASN A 163 -22.25 -24.49 -5.12
CA ASN A 163 -23.57 -23.95 -4.79
C ASN A 163 -24.55 -24.01 -5.97
N PRO A 164 -25.87 -24.05 -5.70
CA PRO A 164 -26.85 -23.97 -6.77
C PRO A 164 -26.79 -22.60 -7.46
N PRO A 165 -26.99 -22.53 -8.79
CA PRO A 165 -27.43 -23.62 -9.68
C PRO A 165 -26.30 -24.54 -10.18
N LEU A 166 -26.42 -25.85 -9.90
CA LEU A 166 -25.44 -26.86 -10.33
C LEU A 166 -25.86 -27.49 -11.66
N VAL A 167 -25.02 -27.38 -12.69
CA VAL A 167 -25.27 -28.04 -13.97
C VAL A 167 -24.91 -29.53 -13.90
N GLY A 168 -25.70 -30.37 -14.57
CA GLY A 168 -25.45 -31.82 -14.64
C GLY A 168 -25.94 -32.65 -13.44
N LEU A 169 -26.69 -32.05 -12.50
CA LEU A 169 -27.36 -32.79 -11.42
C LEU A 169 -28.81 -33.14 -11.76
N GLY A 170 -29.36 -34.13 -11.04
CA GLY A 170 -30.74 -34.64 -11.23
C GLY A 170 -30.91 -35.63 -12.38
N ALA A 171 -29.84 -35.94 -13.12
CA ALA A 171 -29.86 -36.99 -14.14
C ALA A 171 -29.99 -38.39 -13.51
N PRO A 172 -30.68 -39.34 -14.17
CA PRO A 172 -30.72 -40.71 -13.72
C PRO A 172 -29.32 -41.34 -13.80
N CYS A 173 -28.97 -42.14 -12.79
CA CYS A 173 -27.70 -42.82 -12.68
C CYS A 173 -27.88 -44.26 -12.20
N GLN A 174 -26.86 -45.10 -12.38
CA GLN A 174 -26.82 -46.47 -11.88
C GLN A 174 -25.90 -46.56 -10.68
N THR A 175 -26.37 -47.16 -9.59
CA THR A 175 -25.60 -47.31 -8.34
C THR A 175 -24.75 -48.59 -8.32
N GLY A 176 -24.98 -49.51 -9.26
CA GLY A 176 -24.40 -50.86 -9.25
C GLY A 176 -25.03 -51.83 -8.25
N LEU A 177 -26.06 -51.39 -7.51
CA LEU A 177 -26.85 -52.25 -6.62
C LEU A 177 -27.93 -53.02 -7.40
N ALA A 178 -28.47 -54.09 -6.82
CA ALA A 178 -29.58 -54.84 -7.39
C ALA A 178 -30.95 -54.32 -6.91
N GLY A 179 -32.01 -54.62 -7.65
CA GLY A 179 -33.39 -54.28 -7.29
C GLY A 179 -33.69 -52.79 -7.37
N ARG A 180 -34.59 -52.30 -6.51
CA ARG A 180 -35.07 -50.90 -6.54
C ARG A 180 -33.98 -49.86 -6.26
N ALA A 181 -32.87 -50.27 -5.66
CA ALA A 181 -31.72 -49.40 -5.43
C ALA A 181 -30.77 -49.32 -6.64
N ALA A 182 -31.01 -50.08 -7.72
CA ALA A 182 -30.16 -50.10 -8.92
C ALA A 182 -30.13 -48.76 -9.67
N HIS A 183 -31.21 -47.99 -9.55
CA HIS A 183 -31.37 -46.67 -10.14
C HIS A 183 -31.37 -45.60 -9.05
N GLY A 184 -30.92 -44.41 -9.43
CA GLY A 184 -30.89 -43.24 -8.57
C GLY A 184 -30.80 -41.96 -9.38
N VAL A 185 -30.63 -40.84 -8.67
CA VAL A 185 -30.40 -39.52 -9.24
C VAL A 185 -29.02 -38.99 -8.84
N THR A 186 -28.35 -38.31 -9.76
CA THR A 186 -27.07 -37.66 -9.47
C THR A 186 -27.29 -36.46 -8.55
N VAL A 187 -26.67 -36.50 -7.38
CA VAL A 187 -26.65 -35.41 -6.39
C VAL A 187 -25.21 -34.97 -6.15
N CYS A 188 -25.03 -33.72 -5.75
CA CYS A 188 -23.72 -33.26 -5.30
C CYS A 188 -23.59 -33.49 -3.80
N ALA A 189 -22.57 -34.24 -3.40
CA ALA A 189 -22.20 -34.33 -1.99
C ALA A 189 -20.68 -34.37 -1.88
N TRP A 190 -20.13 -33.66 -0.89
CA TRP A 190 -18.70 -33.64 -0.61
C TRP A 190 -17.85 -33.21 -1.83
N GLY A 191 -18.41 -32.34 -2.68
CA GLY A 191 -17.79 -31.87 -3.93
C GLY A 191 -17.61 -32.92 -5.01
N GLN A 192 -18.42 -33.98 -4.96
CA GLN A 192 -18.44 -35.04 -5.97
C GLN A 192 -19.87 -35.37 -6.37
N ALA A 193 -20.07 -35.51 -7.69
CA ALA A 193 -21.33 -36.00 -8.23
C ALA A 193 -21.49 -37.47 -7.87
N MET A 194 -22.43 -37.77 -6.98
CA MET A 194 -22.71 -39.12 -6.49
C MET A 194 -24.12 -39.58 -6.89
N CYS A 195 -24.30 -40.88 -7.06
CA CYS A 195 -25.61 -41.46 -7.37
C CYS A 195 -26.39 -41.76 -6.09
N GLN A 196 -27.46 -41.02 -5.81
CA GLN A 196 -28.34 -41.29 -4.69
C GLN A 196 -29.47 -42.24 -5.12
N PRO A 197 -29.58 -43.45 -4.54
CA PRO A 197 -30.60 -44.43 -4.94
C PRO A 197 -32.03 -43.93 -4.70
N ASP A 198 -32.95 -44.19 -5.63
CA ASP A 198 -34.37 -43.77 -5.57
C ASP A 198 -35.19 -44.51 -4.50
N GLY A 199 -34.60 -45.56 -3.94
CA GLY A 199 -35.11 -46.26 -2.78
C GLY A 199 -33.94 -46.48 -1.83
N ALA A 200 -33.73 -45.54 -0.90
CA ALA A 200 -33.09 -45.92 0.35
C ALA A 200 -33.95 -47.06 0.91
N ALA A 201 -33.46 -48.29 0.80
CA ALA A 201 -33.99 -49.37 1.60
C ALA A 201 -33.88 -48.84 3.03
N ARG A 202 -35.01 -48.36 3.57
CA ARG A 202 -35.25 -48.52 4.99
C ARG A 202 -35.18 -50.04 5.13
N ALA A 203 -33.99 -50.55 5.39
CA ALA A 203 -33.86 -51.72 6.21
C ALA A 203 -34.63 -51.30 7.46
N ARG A 204 -35.92 -51.62 7.50
CA ARG A 204 -36.55 -51.88 8.79
C ARG A 204 -35.54 -52.84 9.38
N PRO A 205 -34.82 -52.48 10.47
CA PRO A 205 -34.07 -53.51 11.15
C PRO A 205 -35.09 -54.63 11.31
N CYS A 206 -34.73 -55.85 10.91
CA CYS A 206 -35.51 -57.02 11.27
C CYS A 206 -35.47 -57.00 12.80
N ALA A 207 -36.40 -56.27 13.41
CA ALA A 207 -36.56 -56.16 14.83
C ALA A 207 -36.90 -57.58 15.22
N ALA A 208 -35.96 -58.20 15.93
CA ALA A 208 -35.99 -59.59 16.32
C ALA A 208 -37.39 -59.97 16.82
N ALA A 209 -38.16 -60.67 15.97
CA ALA A 209 -39.30 -61.52 16.29
C ALA A 209 -39.98 -61.99 14.98
N GLY A 210 -39.37 -62.96 14.30
CA GLY A 210 -40.08 -64.01 13.55
C GLY A 210 -41.17 -63.64 12.52
N VAL A 211 -40.93 -62.67 11.62
CA VAL A 211 -41.79 -62.53 10.42
C VAL A 211 -40.90 -62.56 9.17
N GLU A 212 -41.19 -63.50 8.27
CA GLU A 212 -40.47 -63.72 7.02
C GLU A 212 -40.50 -62.46 6.15
N CYS A 213 -39.34 -62.09 5.61
CA CYS A 213 -39.21 -60.97 4.69
C CYS A 213 -39.66 -61.42 3.30
N GLU A 214 -40.93 -61.22 2.94
CA GLU A 214 -41.34 -61.30 1.55
C GLU A 214 -40.92 -60.02 0.82
N LEU A 215 -40.17 -60.22 -0.26
CA LEU A 215 -39.73 -59.19 -1.20
C LEU A 215 -40.89 -58.89 -2.13
N GLU A 216 -41.42 -57.67 -2.10
CA GLU A 216 -42.16 -57.06 -3.23
C GLU A 216 -41.40 -55.86 -3.79
#